data_AF-A0A1F8NTN3-F1
#
_entry.id   AF-A0A1F8NTN3-F1
#
_cell.length_a   1.000
_cell.length_b   1.000
_cell.length_c   1.000
_cell.angle_alpha   90.00
_cell.angle_beta   90.00
_cell.angle_gamma   90.00
#
_symmetry.space_group_name_H-M   'P 1'
#
loop_
_entity.id
_entity.type
_entity.pdbx_description
1 polymer ?
#
loop_
_entity_poly.entity_id
_entity_poly.type
_entity_poly.pdbx_seq_one_letter_code
_entity_poly.pdbx_strand_id
1 'polypeptide(L)'
;MNKELIINGHGDTKAVTVSAFITHDDKKIQVPPGNSFLEQMLEQQRNREAIEVSQDEATVHIDTGLPWIGIYFTGDWHIGSDDVDYQLWDQHQTKVLETPGMYEAIIGDERDNFVTPKFKTGLYKGLLNPEEQANYIKWYMEKLDSLDKIVARVTGNHDFWTWDTSGLHFESFWYNSMKSPLLRNGGFVHLYVNGVPYELYLHHGQSLFNSNFNPNHATRRAYEFQGKFDVGAMGHSHVAEAAHSWKGADSNQHDVIFLRTGTYKLSDQYARSKQLGRGQPPGATVLFNTAERKMMAFADVEDAIMVLNQLNQSEP
;
A
#
# COMPACT_ATOMS: atom_id res chain seq x y z
N MET A 1 34.90 -3.74 -65.43
CA MET A 1 34.97 -3.89 -66.90
C MET A 1 33.59 -4.32 -67.38
N ASN A 2 32.84 -3.44 -68.05
CA ASN A 2 31.59 -3.84 -68.68
C ASN A 2 31.92 -4.83 -69.81
N LYS A 3 31.37 -6.03 -69.77
CA LYS A 3 31.46 -6.97 -70.89
C LYS A 3 30.42 -6.54 -71.92
N GLU A 4 30.89 -6.19 -73.10
CA GLU A 4 30.03 -5.89 -74.23
C GLU A 4 29.72 -7.17 -74.98
N LEU A 5 28.44 -7.41 -75.25
CA LEU A 5 27.97 -8.59 -75.97
C LEU A 5 27.57 -8.14 -77.37
N ILE A 6 28.10 -8.80 -78.41
CA ILE A 6 27.72 -8.53 -79.80
C ILE A 6 26.32 -9.10 -80.00
N ILE A 7 25.37 -8.24 -80.36
CA ILE A 7 23.95 -8.59 -80.41
C ILE A 7 23.44 -8.89 -81.83
N ASN A 8 24.26 -8.69 -82.87
CA ASN A 8 23.92 -9.02 -84.25
C ASN A 8 25.16 -9.29 -85.12
N GLY A 9 24.94 -9.78 -86.35
CA GLY A 9 26.00 -10.10 -87.32
C GLY A 9 26.76 -8.90 -87.93
N HIS A 10 26.37 -7.66 -87.59
CA HIS A 10 27.06 -6.44 -88.02
C HIS A 10 28.10 -5.93 -87.01
N GLY A 11 28.19 -6.57 -85.84
CA GLY A 11 29.17 -6.21 -84.81
C GLY A 11 28.68 -5.19 -83.79
N ASP A 12 27.38 -4.85 -83.79
CA ASP A 12 26.82 -3.93 -82.80
C ASP A 12 26.88 -4.54 -81.40
N THR A 13 27.39 -3.78 -80.43
CA THR A 13 27.52 -4.22 -79.05
C THR A 13 26.48 -3.60 -78.13
N LYS A 14 26.04 -4.37 -77.13
CA LYS A 14 25.28 -3.85 -75.99
C LYS A 14 26.07 -4.06 -74.71
N ALA A 15 26.20 -3.01 -73.91
CA ALA A 15 26.81 -3.11 -72.60
C ALA A 15 25.95 -4.03 -71.71
N VAL A 16 26.53 -5.15 -71.27
CA VAL A 16 25.90 -6.05 -70.30
C VAL A 16 26.46 -5.71 -68.93
N THR A 17 25.60 -5.14 -68.08
CA THR A 17 25.93 -4.96 -66.67
C THR A 17 25.87 -6.33 -66.01
N VAL A 18 27.02 -6.85 -65.59
CA VAL A 18 27.06 -8.06 -64.75
C VAL A 18 26.58 -7.64 -63.37
N SER A 19 25.28 -7.77 -63.10
CA SER A 19 24.74 -7.62 -61.75
C SER A 19 25.04 -8.89 -60.97
N ALA A 20 25.96 -8.82 -60.02
CA ALA A 20 26.09 -9.85 -59.01
C ALA A 20 24.89 -9.74 -58.06
N PHE A 21 24.10 -10.81 -57.95
CA PHE A 21 23.07 -10.93 -56.92
C PHE A 21 23.68 -11.63 -55.72
N ILE A 22 23.63 -11.00 -54.55
CA ILE A 22 23.97 -11.65 -53.31
C ILE A 22 22.72 -12.40 -52.86
N THR A 23 22.80 -13.74 -52.83
CA THR A 23 21.81 -14.58 -52.16
C THR A 23 22.22 -14.75 -50.70
N HIS A 24 21.24 -14.63 -49.80
CA HIS A 24 21.44 -14.87 -48.38
C HIS A 24 20.62 -16.10 -47.99
N ASP A 25 21.12 -17.28 -48.36
CA ASP A 25 20.40 -18.54 -48.25
C ASP A 25 20.03 -18.89 -46.79
N ASP A 26 20.82 -18.40 -45.83
CA ASP A 26 20.63 -18.62 -44.39
C ASP A 26 20.10 -17.40 -43.62
N LYS A 27 19.58 -16.37 -44.31
CA LYS A 27 19.03 -15.19 -43.62
C LYS A 27 17.82 -15.60 -42.78
N LYS A 28 17.98 -15.63 -41.47
CA LYS A 28 16.87 -15.84 -40.53
C LYS A 28 15.85 -14.71 -40.71
N ILE A 29 14.63 -15.10 -41.03
CA ILE A 29 13.48 -14.18 -41.08
C ILE A 29 12.82 -14.23 -39.71
N GLN A 30 12.65 -13.07 -39.08
CA GLN A 30 11.86 -12.96 -37.86
C GLN A 30 10.40 -13.26 -38.21
N VAL A 31 9.87 -14.36 -37.67
CA VAL A 31 8.44 -14.67 -37.78
C VAL A 31 7.71 -13.86 -36.71
N PRO A 32 6.77 -12.97 -37.08
CA PRO A 32 6.03 -12.21 -36.10
C PRO A 32 5.14 -13.16 -35.26
N PRO A 33 4.99 -12.91 -33.96
CA PRO A 33 4.09 -13.68 -33.12
C PRO A 33 2.65 -13.57 -33.65
N GLY A 34 2.02 -14.72 -33.94
CA GLY A 34 0.62 -14.81 -34.34
C GLY A 34 -0.34 -14.93 -33.15
N ASN A 35 -1.62 -15.24 -33.42
CA ASN A 35 -2.67 -15.33 -32.39
C ASN A 35 -2.35 -16.30 -31.23
N SER A 36 -1.59 -17.36 -31.48
CA SER A 36 -1.15 -18.30 -30.44
C SER A 36 -0.25 -17.67 -29.39
N PHE A 37 0.47 -16.60 -29.72
CA PHE A 37 1.28 -15.84 -28.77
C PHE A 37 0.39 -14.95 -27.90
N LEU A 38 -0.64 -14.30 -28.49
CA LEU A 38 -1.62 -13.52 -27.74
C LEU A 38 -2.39 -14.40 -26.74
N GLU A 39 -2.80 -15.59 -27.16
CA GLU A 39 -3.48 -16.56 -26.28
C GLU A 39 -2.61 -16.95 -25.07
N GLN A 40 -1.31 -17.20 -25.28
CA GLN A 40 -0.38 -17.48 -24.19
C GLN A 40 -0.21 -16.27 -23.25
N MET A 41 -0.20 -15.05 -23.78
CA MET A 41 -0.14 -13.85 -22.95
C MET A 41 -1.40 -13.67 -22.11
N LEU A 42 -2.58 -13.91 -22.68
CA LEU A 42 -3.86 -13.87 -21.96
C LEU A 42 -3.93 -14.95 -20.87
N GLU A 43 -3.48 -16.17 -21.18
CA GLU A 43 -3.34 -17.25 -20.20
C GLU A 43 -2.42 -16.82 -19.04
N GLN A 44 -1.26 -16.25 -19.37
CA GLN A 44 -0.31 -15.77 -18.38
C GLN A 44 -0.86 -14.62 -17.53
N GLN A 45 -1.68 -13.73 -18.10
CA GLN A 45 -2.37 -12.67 -17.36
C GLN A 45 -3.35 -13.26 -16.35
N ARG A 46 -4.23 -14.17 -16.78
CA ARG A 46 -5.18 -14.86 -15.89
C ARG A 46 -4.46 -15.61 -14.77
N ASN A 47 -3.37 -16.30 -15.09
CA ASN A 47 -2.58 -17.01 -14.10
C ASN A 47 -1.93 -16.05 -13.09
N ARG A 48 -1.51 -14.85 -13.52
CA ARG A 48 -0.97 -13.83 -12.61
C ARG A 48 -2.06 -13.24 -11.71
N GLU A 49 -3.23 -12.95 -12.25
CA GLU A 49 -4.38 -12.48 -11.47
C GLU A 49 -4.81 -13.52 -10.42
N ALA A 50 -4.84 -14.80 -10.79
CA ALA A 50 -5.27 -15.87 -9.89
C ALA A 50 -4.30 -16.16 -8.72
N ILE A 51 -3.03 -15.77 -8.83
CA ILE A 51 -2.03 -15.92 -7.76
C ILE A 51 -1.79 -14.62 -6.98
N GLU A 52 -2.42 -13.52 -7.39
CA GLU A 52 -2.30 -12.24 -6.72
C GLU A 52 -3.01 -12.32 -5.36
N VAL A 53 -2.28 -11.98 -4.30
CA VAL A 53 -2.81 -12.01 -2.92
C VAL A 53 -3.50 -10.70 -2.58
N SER A 54 -3.15 -9.62 -3.28
CA SER A 54 -3.71 -8.30 -3.05
C SER A 54 -5.03 -8.08 -3.77
N GLN A 55 -5.87 -7.20 -3.21
CA GLN A 55 -7.16 -6.82 -3.77
C GLN A 55 -7.43 -5.32 -3.58
N ASP A 56 -8.38 -4.76 -4.32
CA ASP A 56 -8.76 -3.34 -4.23
C ASP A 56 -9.88 -3.09 -3.21
N GLU A 57 -10.67 -4.13 -2.90
CA GLU A 57 -11.78 -4.07 -1.96
C GLU A 57 -11.79 -5.32 -1.09
N ALA A 58 -12.18 -5.18 0.17
CA ALA A 58 -12.29 -6.29 1.12
C ALA A 58 -13.55 -6.17 1.97
N THR A 59 -14.17 -7.30 2.30
CA THR A 59 -15.25 -7.35 3.30
C THR A 59 -14.74 -7.98 4.58
N VAL A 60 -14.97 -7.33 5.71
CA VAL A 60 -14.51 -7.77 7.02
C VAL A 60 -15.69 -7.79 7.99
N HIS A 61 -15.84 -8.89 8.72
CA HIS A 61 -16.88 -9.06 9.74
C HIS A 61 -16.24 -9.17 11.11
N ILE A 62 -16.74 -8.39 12.06
CA ILE A 62 -16.37 -8.46 13.48
C ILE A 62 -17.65 -8.73 14.27
N ASP A 63 -17.75 -9.94 14.80
CA ASP A 63 -18.82 -10.35 15.71
C ASP A 63 -18.32 -10.30 17.15
N THR A 64 -18.98 -9.52 18.01
CA THR A 64 -18.54 -9.31 19.38
C THR A 64 -19.69 -8.99 20.33
N GLY A 65 -19.56 -9.38 21.59
CA GLY A 65 -20.49 -9.00 22.66
C GLY A 65 -20.22 -7.60 23.23
N LEU A 66 -19.15 -6.92 22.80
CA LEU A 66 -18.80 -5.60 23.28
C LEU A 66 -19.70 -4.51 22.63
N PRO A 67 -20.12 -3.48 23.38
CA PRO A 67 -20.91 -2.38 22.83
C PRO A 67 -20.11 -1.47 21.88
N TRP A 68 -18.78 -1.44 22.03
CA TRP A 68 -17.87 -0.70 21.18
C TRP A 68 -16.61 -1.51 20.85
N ILE A 69 -16.07 -1.26 19.66
CA ILE A 69 -14.72 -1.69 19.26
C ILE A 69 -13.86 -0.47 18.90
N GLY A 70 -12.54 -0.62 18.93
CA GLY A 70 -11.59 0.38 18.45
C GLY A 70 -10.73 -0.17 17.32
N ILE A 71 -10.45 0.65 16.31
CA ILE A 71 -9.48 0.35 15.25
C ILE A 71 -8.40 1.42 15.28
N TYR A 72 -7.17 1.00 15.57
CA TYR A 72 -5.97 1.83 15.47
C TYR A 72 -5.48 1.83 14.02
N PHE A 73 -5.50 3.00 13.39
CA PHE A 73 -4.99 3.20 12.04
C PHE A 73 -3.52 3.59 12.14
N THR A 74 -2.65 2.64 11.84
CA THR A 74 -1.21 2.73 12.11
C THR A 74 -0.42 2.42 10.85
N GLY A 75 0.76 2.99 10.69
CA GLY A 75 1.62 2.79 9.52
C GLY A 75 2.90 3.59 9.71
N ASP A 76 3.77 3.58 8.69
CA ASP A 76 5.05 4.30 8.74
C ASP A 76 5.84 3.94 10.01
N TRP A 77 5.90 2.64 10.34
CA TRP A 77 6.64 2.17 11.53
C TRP A 77 8.14 2.26 11.29
N HIS A 78 8.57 2.02 10.05
CA HIS A 78 9.97 2.05 9.62
C HIS A 78 10.90 1.22 10.52
N ILE A 79 10.43 0.05 10.96
CA ILE A 79 11.21 -0.85 11.82
C ILE A 79 12.55 -1.15 11.13
N GLY A 80 13.62 -1.07 11.94
CA GLY A 80 15.01 -1.20 11.50
C GLY A 80 15.76 0.13 11.40
N SER A 81 15.07 1.27 11.41
CA SER A 81 15.73 2.58 11.49
C SER A 81 16.23 2.87 12.92
N ASP A 82 17.33 3.61 13.07
CA ASP A 82 17.82 4.13 14.36
C ASP A 82 17.01 5.35 14.85
N ASP A 83 16.23 5.92 13.95
CA ASP A 83 15.44 7.12 14.10
C ASP A 83 14.00 6.84 14.63
N VAL A 84 13.67 5.57 14.87
CA VAL A 84 12.37 5.09 15.39
C VAL A 84 12.33 5.11 16.92
N ASP A 85 11.22 5.61 17.48
CA ASP A 85 10.89 5.49 18.89
C ASP A 85 10.30 4.10 19.19
N TYR A 86 11.18 3.12 19.38
CA TYR A 86 10.78 1.75 19.67
C TYR A 86 10.04 1.59 21.01
N GLN A 87 10.27 2.49 21.98
CA GLN A 87 9.56 2.44 23.26
C GLN A 87 8.10 2.80 23.06
N LEU A 88 7.83 3.88 22.32
CA LEU A 88 6.46 4.27 21.97
C LEU A 88 5.77 3.21 21.10
N TRP A 89 6.50 2.63 20.13
CA TRP A 89 5.98 1.54 19.31
C TRP A 89 5.57 0.35 20.17
N ASP A 90 6.48 -0.18 21.00
CA ASP A 90 6.21 -1.34 21.85
C ASP A 90 5.06 -1.08 22.84
N GLN A 91 4.99 0.12 23.41
CA GLN A 91 3.91 0.56 24.30
C GLN A 91 2.54 0.53 23.60
N HIS A 92 2.41 1.15 22.42
CA HIS A 92 1.16 1.17 21.68
C HIS A 92 0.74 -0.24 21.25
N GLN A 93 1.68 -0.99 20.70
CA GLN A 93 1.47 -2.36 20.23
C GLN A 93 1.04 -3.30 21.37
N THR A 94 1.69 -3.21 22.53
CA THR A 94 1.30 -3.96 23.73
C THR A 94 -0.13 -3.62 24.16
N LYS A 95 -0.48 -2.32 24.21
CA LYS A 95 -1.84 -1.89 24.57
C LYS A 95 -2.90 -2.44 23.61
N VAL A 96 -2.65 -2.45 22.30
CA VAL A 96 -3.58 -3.02 21.31
C VAL A 96 -3.75 -4.53 21.51
N LEU A 97 -2.66 -5.25 21.75
CA LEU A 97 -2.69 -6.69 22.02
C LEU A 97 -3.48 -7.02 23.29
N GLU A 98 -3.29 -6.24 24.35
CA GLU A 98 -3.88 -6.48 25.67
C GLU A 98 -5.32 -5.97 25.81
N THR A 99 -5.77 -5.03 24.97
CA THR A 99 -7.11 -4.42 25.08
C THR A 99 -8.15 -5.25 24.30
N PRO A 100 -9.18 -5.82 24.95
CA PRO A 100 -10.28 -6.49 24.26
C PRO A 100 -11.07 -5.52 23.36
N GLY A 101 -11.44 -5.96 22.16
CA GLY A 101 -12.16 -5.12 21.20
C GLY A 101 -11.31 -4.05 20.50
N MET A 102 -9.99 -4.04 20.72
CA MET A 102 -9.06 -3.19 19.99
C MET A 102 -8.42 -3.97 18.82
N TYR A 103 -8.38 -3.37 17.63
CA TYR A 103 -7.85 -3.94 16.39
C TYR A 103 -6.94 -2.94 15.66
N GLU A 104 -6.25 -3.38 14.61
CA GLU A 104 -5.41 -2.52 13.76
C GLU A 104 -5.85 -2.54 12.30
N ALA A 105 -5.77 -1.38 11.67
CA ALA A 105 -5.68 -1.24 10.22
C ALA A 105 -4.28 -0.69 9.88
N ILE A 106 -3.46 -1.50 9.23
CA ILE A 106 -2.06 -1.18 8.98
C ILE A 106 -1.93 -0.53 7.60
N ILE A 107 -1.38 0.67 7.54
CA ILE A 107 -1.39 1.55 6.37
C ILE A 107 0.03 1.63 5.78
N GLY A 108 0.76 0.51 5.71
CA GLY A 108 2.03 0.34 5.00
C GLY A 108 3.27 0.96 5.65
N ASP A 109 4.43 0.70 5.03
CA ASP A 109 5.76 1.13 5.49
C ASP A 109 6.10 0.64 6.91
N GLU A 110 5.80 -0.64 7.18
CA GLU A 110 6.10 -1.27 8.47
C GLU A 110 7.61 -1.43 8.69
N ARG A 111 8.38 -1.49 7.60
CA ARG A 111 9.85 -1.63 7.59
C ARG A 111 10.51 -0.50 6.80
N ASP A 112 11.68 -0.06 7.24
CA ASP A 112 12.42 1.03 6.58
C ASP A 112 12.97 0.60 5.21
N ASN A 113 13.28 -0.69 5.04
CA ASN A 113 13.53 -1.41 3.78
C ASN A 113 14.36 -0.65 2.71
N PHE A 114 15.44 0.02 3.11
CA PHE A 114 16.32 0.74 2.18
C PHE A 114 17.15 -0.20 1.29
N VAL A 115 16.51 -0.89 0.34
CA VAL A 115 17.14 -1.81 -0.62
C VAL A 115 17.53 -1.15 -1.94
N THR A 116 17.02 0.06 -2.19
CA THR A 116 17.29 0.78 -3.44
C THR A 116 18.65 1.47 -3.43
N PRO A 117 19.42 1.40 -4.55
CA PRO A 117 20.70 2.09 -4.68
C PRO A 117 20.65 3.61 -4.45
N LYS A 118 19.47 4.23 -4.59
CA LYS A 118 19.26 5.67 -4.36
C LYS A 118 19.35 6.06 -2.89
N PHE A 119 19.05 5.13 -1.98
CA PHE A 119 18.95 5.39 -0.54
C PHE A 119 19.94 4.57 0.29
N LYS A 120 21.13 4.26 -0.28
CA LYS A 120 22.20 3.49 0.40
C LYS A 120 22.62 4.05 1.75
N THR A 121 22.53 5.36 1.95
CA THR A 121 22.82 5.97 3.25
C THR A 121 21.86 5.50 4.35
N GLY A 122 20.60 5.25 4.00
CA GLY A 122 19.62 4.65 4.93
C GLY A 122 19.98 3.21 5.26
N LEU A 123 20.41 2.42 4.25
CA LEU A 123 20.87 1.04 4.47
C LEU A 123 22.05 0.95 5.45
N TYR A 124 23.03 1.86 5.36
CA TYR A 124 24.21 1.85 6.24
C TYR A 124 23.91 2.36 7.66
N LYS A 125 22.82 3.10 7.85
CA LYS A 125 22.43 3.68 9.14
C LYS A 125 21.46 2.82 9.92
N GLY A 126 20.70 1.95 9.23
CA GLY A 126 19.73 1.08 9.87
C GLY A 126 20.37 0.23 10.98
N LEU A 127 19.63 0.10 12.09
CA LEU A 127 19.96 -0.83 13.18
C LEU A 127 19.88 -2.29 12.72
N LEU A 128 18.92 -2.57 11.83
CA LEU A 128 18.67 -3.88 11.27
C LEU A 128 18.84 -3.83 9.76
N ASN A 129 19.40 -4.90 9.18
CA ASN A 129 19.43 -5.06 7.73
C ASN A 129 18.01 -5.41 7.19
N PRO A 130 17.76 -5.29 5.87
CA PRO A 130 16.43 -5.52 5.30
C PRO A 130 15.83 -6.91 5.57
N GLU A 131 16.65 -7.95 5.67
CA GLU A 131 16.20 -9.31 5.98
C GLU A 131 15.79 -9.45 7.46
N GLU A 132 16.54 -8.83 8.38
CA GLU A 132 16.17 -8.79 9.80
C GLU A 132 14.86 -8.04 10.02
N GLN A 133 14.67 -6.90 9.34
CA GLN A 133 13.42 -6.13 9.37
C GLN A 133 12.24 -6.97 8.86
N ALA A 134 12.42 -7.60 7.71
CA ALA A 134 11.47 -8.53 7.09
C ALA A 134 11.01 -9.64 8.05
N ASN A 135 11.97 -10.34 8.65
CA ASN A 135 11.68 -11.44 9.56
C ASN A 135 10.96 -10.99 10.83
N TYR A 136 11.33 -9.83 11.39
CA TYR A 136 10.65 -9.28 12.55
C TYR A 136 9.20 -8.88 12.23
N ILE A 137 8.98 -8.14 11.14
CA ILE A 137 7.63 -7.74 10.72
C ILE A 137 6.79 -8.97 10.42
N LYS A 138 7.32 -9.98 9.73
CA LYS A 138 6.61 -11.24 9.49
C LYS A 138 6.14 -11.88 10.80
N TRP A 139 7.05 -12.08 11.77
CA TRP A 139 6.70 -12.64 13.07
C TRP A 139 5.63 -11.82 13.80
N TYR A 140 5.76 -10.49 13.78
CA TYR A 140 4.82 -9.61 14.47
C TYR A 140 3.42 -9.63 13.82
N MET A 141 3.37 -9.60 12.48
CA MET A 141 2.12 -9.71 11.73
C MET A 141 1.45 -11.07 11.94
N GLU A 142 2.22 -12.17 11.95
CA GLU A 142 1.69 -13.50 12.27
C GLU A 142 1.10 -13.55 13.68
N LYS A 143 1.74 -12.89 14.65
CA LYS A 143 1.22 -12.77 16.02
C LYS A 143 -0.12 -12.03 16.04
N LEU A 144 -0.22 -10.85 15.42
CA LEU A 144 -1.47 -10.08 15.34
C LEU A 144 -2.59 -10.85 14.61
N ASP A 145 -2.28 -11.47 13.46
CA ASP A 145 -3.23 -12.24 12.66
C ASP A 145 -3.73 -13.48 13.41
N SER A 146 -2.85 -14.16 14.16
CA SER A 146 -3.24 -15.31 15.00
C SER A 146 -4.21 -14.97 16.13
N LEU A 147 -4.24 -13.69 16.53
CA LEU A 147 -5.14 -13.14 17.55
C LEU A 147 -6.36 -12.43 16.93
N ASP A 148 -6.54 -12.52 15.61
CA ASP A 148 -7.60 -11.87 14.86
C ASP A 148 -7.65 -10.34 15.10
N LYS A 149 -6.48 -9.72 15.23
CA LYS A 149 -6.32 -8.29 15.56
C LYS A 149 -6.19 -7.38 14.34
N ILE A 150 -6.09 -7.91 13.13
CA ILE A 150 -5.86 -7.13 11.91
C ILE A 150 -7.15 -7.03 11.10
N VAL A 151 -7.64 -5.81 10.88
CA VAL A 151 -8.79 -5.51 10.01
C VAL A 151 -8.38 -5.55 8.55
N ALA A 152 -7.31 -4.84 8.19
CA ALA A 152 -6.77 -4.81 6.85
C ALA A 152 -5.34 -4.29 6.87
N ARG A 153 -4.61 -4.55 5.78
CA ARG A 153 -3.25 -4.07 5.56
C ARG A 153 -3.15 -3.37 4.22
N VAL A 154 -2.28 -2.38 4.14
CA VAL A 154 -1.94 -1.68 2.91
C VAL A 154 -0.44 -1.80 2.68
N THR A 155 0.03 -2.01 1.45
CA THR A 155 1.48 -1.91 1.18
C THR A 155 1.88 -0.48 0.93
N GLY A 156 3.03 -0.09 1.47
CA GLY A 156 3.61 1.24 1.33
C GLY A 156 4.73 1.29 0.30
N ASN A 157 5.27 2.48 0.07
CA ASN A 157 6.32 2.63 -0.95
C ASN A 157 7.64 1.97 -0.55
N HIS A 158 7.93 1.84 0.75
CA HIS A 158 9.11 1.12 1.22
C HIS A 158 9.01 -0.37 0.89
N ASP A 159 7.81 -0.95 0.94
CA ASP A 159 7.55 -2.34 0.55
C ASP A 159 7.81 -2.54 -0.96
N PHE A 160 7.35 -1.60 -1.79
CA PHE A 160 7.58 -1.64 -3.24
C PHE A 160 9.04 -1.52 -3.68
N TRP A 161 9.94 -0.97 -2.86
CA TRP A 161 11.34 -0.85 -3.28
C TRP A 161 12.01 -2.20 -3.52
N THR A 162 11.56 -3.27 -2.86
CA THR A 162 12.05 -4.62 -3.18
C THR A 162 11.58 -5.06 -4.55
N TRP A 163 10.32 -4.81 -4.90
CA TRP A 163 9.79 -5.07 -6.23
C TRP A 163 10.55 -4.27 -7.31
N ASP A 164 10.73 -2.97 -7.11
CA ASP A 164 11.40 -2.08 -8.07
C ASP A 164 12.85 -2.49 -8.35
N THR A 165 13.51 -3.14 -7.40
CA THR A 165 14.92 -3.53 -7.50
C THR A 165 15.12 -4.98 -7.93
N SER A 166 14.16 -5.87 -7.66
CA SER A 166 14.33 -7.33 -7.84
C SER A 166 13.21 -8.02 -8.62
N GLY A 167 12.06 -7.38 -8.82
CA GLY A 167 10.85 -8.00 -9.35
C GLY A 167 10.18 -8.99 -8.39
N LEU A 168 10.47 -8.90 -7.08
CA LEU A 168 9.88 -9.74 -6.04
C LEU A 168 8.94 -8.91 -5.16
N HIS A 169 7.71 -9.40 -4.96
CA HIS A 169 6.78 -8.93 -3.94
C HIS A 169 6.93 -9.81 -2.70
N PHE A 170 7.77 -9.41 -1.75
CA PHE A 170 8.02 -10.19 -0.53
C PHE A 170 6.78 -10.33 0.33
N GLU A 171 5.99 -9.28 0.34
CA GLU A 171 4.70 -9.11 0.99
C GLU A 171 3.77 -10.25 0.58
N SER A 172 3.61 -10.50 -0.73
CA SER A 172 2.74 -11.56 -1.24
C SER A 172 3.16 -12.96 -0.78
N PHE A 173 4.46 -13.23 -0.57
CA PHE A 173 4.91 -14.54 -0.09
C PHE A 173 4.52 -14.82 1.36
N TRP A 174 4.60 -13.83 2.25
CA TRP A 174 4.26 -14.02 3.66
C TRP A 174 2.78 -13.85 3.92
N TYR A 175 2.13 -12.93 3.21
CA TYR A 175 0.74 -12.59 3.46
C TYR A 175 -0.22 -13.65 2.93
N ASN A 176 0.20 -14.49 1.99
CA ASN A 176 -0.61 -15.60 1.48
C ASN A 176 -1.07 -16.58 2.58
N SER A 177 -0.35 -16.67 3.71
CA SER A 177 -0.74 -17.53 4.83
C SER A 177 -1.56 -16.83 5.92
N MET A 178 -1.84 -15.53 5.76
CA MET A 178 -2.54 -14.73 6.76
C MET A 178 -4.02 -14.57 6.41
N LYS A 179 -4.87 -14.42 7.44
CA LYS A 179 -6.32 -14.29 7.26
C LYS A 179 -6.72 -12.89 6.81
N SER A 180 -6.00 -11.88 7.31
CA SER A 180 -6.31 -10.48 7.07
C SER A 180 -6.11 -10.08 5.60
N PRO A 181 -6.99 -9.25 5.02
CA PRO A 181 -6.87 -8.83 3.64
C PRO A 181 -5.67 -7.89 3.43
N LEU A 182 -5.07 -7.99 2.24
CA LEU A 182 -4.03 -7.10 1.75
C LEU A 182 -4.56 -6.21 0.64
N LEU A 183 -4.59 -4.90 0.88
CA LEU A 183 -4.93 -3.89 -0.10
C LEU A 183 -3.64 -3.34 -0.69
N ARG A 184 -3.39 -3.51 -1.98
CA ARG A 184 -2.06 -3.25 -2.54
C ARG A 184 -1.56 -1.83 -2.25
N ASN A 185 -2.11 -0.82 -2.90
CA ASN A 185 -1.74 0.59 -2.65
C ASN A 185 -2.81 1.33 -1.85
N GLY A 186 -3.78 0.59 -1.35
CA GLY A 186 -5.01 1.13 -0.79
C GLY A 186 -6.22 0.53 -1.45
N GLY A 187 -7.39 0.87 -0.92
CA GLY A 187 -8.64 0.24 -1.30
C GLY A 187 -9.75 0.53 -0.30
N PHE A 188 -10.91 -0.08 -0.55
CA PHE A 188 -12.05 -0.02 0.35
C PHE A 188 -12.12 -1.25 1.26
N VAL A 189 -12.54 -1.03 2.49
CA VAL A 189 -12.92 -2.09 3.42
C VAL A 189 -14.39 -1.89 3.80
N HIS A 190 -15.23 -2.84 3.41
CA HIS A 190 -16.60 -2.96 3.86
C HIS A 190 -16.60 -3.67 5.21
N LEU A 191 -16.59 -2.89 6.28
CA LEU A 191 -16.55 -3.39 7.65
C LEU A 191 -17.98 -3.57 8.18
N TYR A 192 -18.28 -4.77 8.68
CA TYR A 192 -19.52 -5.07 9.37
C TYR A 192 -19.23 -5.42 10.83
N VAL A 193 -19.70 -4.60 11.77
CA VAL A 193 -19.56 -4.86 13.20
C VAL A 193 -20.93 -5.26 13.74
N ASN A 194 -21.12 -6.53 14.11
CA ASN A 194 -22.43 -7.12 14.44
C ASN A 194 -23.51 -6.79 13.38
N GLY A 195 -23.11 -6.72 12.10
CA GLY A 195 -23.98 -6.36 10.98
C GLY A 195 -24.19 -4.86 10.74
N VAL A 196 -23.69 -3.96 11.60
CA VAL A 196 -23.67 -2.52 11.34
C VAL A 196 -22.62 -2.20 10.28
N PRO A 197 -22.98 -1.61 9.12
CA PRO A 197 -22.05 -1.36 8.04
C PRO A 197 -21.26 -0.06 8.24
N TYR A 198 -19.95 -0.14 8.01
CA TYR A 198 -19.00 0.95 7.96
C TYR A 198 -18.13 0.84 6.71
N GLU A 199 -17.87 1.96 6.06
CA GLU A 199 -17.04 2.03 4.86
C GLU A 199 -15.69 2.67 5.20
N LEU A 200 -14.59 1.92 5.05
CA LEU A 200 -13.24 2.44 5.26
C LEU A 200 -12.52 2.60 3.92
N TYR A 201 -11.80 3.70 3.76
CA TYR A 201 -10.86 3.91 2.66
C TYR A 201 -9.45 4.02 3.21
N LEU A 202 -8.60 3.07 2.85
CA LEU A 202 -7.21 3.00 3.33
C LEU A 202 -6.28 3.26 2.15
N HIS A 203 -5.23 4.06 2.32
CA HIS A 203 -4.27 4.31 1.24
C HIS A 203 -2.91 4.74 1.77
N HIS A 204 -1.85 4.10 1.29
CA HIS A 204 -0.48 4.54 1.57
C HIS A 204 0.03 5.41 0.42
N GLY A 205 0.50 6.62 0.72
CA GLY A 205 1.12 7.51 -0.26
C GLY A 205 0.43 8.87 -0.40
N GLN A 206 0.99 9.70 -1.27
CA GLN A 206 0.41 11.00 -1.60
C GLN A 206 -0.67 10.85 -2.66
N SER A 207 -1.94 11.00 -2.26
CA SER A 207 -3.06 11.03 -3.21
C SER A 207 -3.12 12.34 -4.00
N LEU A 208 -3.96 12.36 -5.03
CA LEU A 208 -4.22 13.53 -5.85
C LEU A 208 -4.57 14.74 -4.98
N PHE A 209 -3.99 15.90 -5.34
CA PHE A 209 -4.17 17.17 -4.63
C PHE A 209 -3.71 17.14 -3.17
N ASN A 210 -2.64 16.41 -2.83
CA ASN A 210 -2.04 16.53 -1.50
C ASN A 210 -1.67 18.00 -1.17
N SER A 211 -1.75 18.37 0.11
CA SER A 211 -1.47 19.73 0.58
C SER A 211 -0.57 19.72 1.80
N ASN A 212 0.43 20.60 1.81
CA ASN A 212 1.30 20.81 2.98
C ASN A 212 0.62 21.66 4.07
N PHE A 213 -0.51 22.33 3.76
CA PHE A 213 -1.23 23.19 4.71
C PHE A 213 -2.41 22.49 5.38
N ASN A 214 -2.94 21.43 4.76
CA ASN A 214 -4.09 20.68 5.24
C ASN A 214 -3.75 19.19 5.12
N PRO A 215 -3.30 18.55 6.22
CA PRO A 215 -2.81 17.18 6.19
C PRO A 215 -3.81 16.19 5.60
N ASN A 216 -5.10 16.35 5.92
CA ASN A 216 -6.18 15.52 5.41
C ASN A 216 -6.74 15.96 4.04
N HIS A 217 -6.13 16.92 3.33
CA HIS A 217 -6.68 17.38 2.05
C HIS A 217 -6.76 16.24 1.02
N ALA A 218 -5.71 15.43 0.91
CA ALA A 218 -5.67 14.25 0.05
C ALA A 218 -6.83 13.28 0.35
N THR A 219 -7.03 12.92 1.62
CA THR A 219 -8.12 12.04 2.08
C THR A 219 -9.49 12.65 1.78
N ARG A 220 -9.66 13.96 2.00
CA ARG A 220 -10.90 14.68 1.68
C ARG A 220 -11.21 14.71 0.19
N ARG A 221 -10.18 14.72 -0.67
CA ARG A 221 -10.34 14.62 -2.13
C ARG A 221 -10.63 13.19 -2.55
N ALA A 222 -10.04 12.19 -1.91
CA ALA A 222 -10.39 10.78 -2.14
C ALA A 222 -11.89 10.53 -1.91
N TYR A 223 -12.50 11.13 -0.89
CA TYR A 223 -13.95 11.06 -0.68
C TYR A 223 -14.78 11.53 -1.90
N GLU A 224 -14.25 12.51 -2.64
CA GLU A 224 -14.96 13.12 -3.78
C GLU A 224 -14.69 12.39 -5.09
N PHE A 225 -13.51 11.81 -5.26
CA PHE A 225 -13.07 11.20 -6.52
C PHE A 225 -13.09 9.67 -6.52
N GLN A 226 -12.84 9.03 -5.39
CA GLN A 226 -12.75 7.56 -5.28
C GLN A 226 -14.08 6.96 -4.83
N GLY A 227 -14.78 7.62 -3.91
CA GLY A 227 -16.06 7.15 -3.41
C GLY A 227 -16.33 7.63 -1.99
N LYS A 228 -17.59 7.50 -1.56
CA LYS A 228 -17.98 7.86 -0.19
C LYS A 228 -17.50 6.78 0.78
N PHE A 229 -16.95 7.22 1.90
CA PHE A 229 -16.53 6.35 3.01
C PHE A 229 -16.82 7.04 4.35
N ASP A 230 -16.95 6.25 5.40
CA ASP A 230 -17.13 6.73 6.78
C ASP A 230 -15.79 7.10 7.42
N VAL A 231 -14.73 6.35 7.12
CA VAL A 231 -13.37 6.64 7.62
C VAL A 231 -12.36 6.55 6.48
N GLY A 232 -11.59 7.61 6.28
CA GLY A 232 -10.46 7.62 5.36
C GLY A 232 -9.15 7.73 6.12
N ALA A 233 -8.19 6.83 5.90
CA ALA A 233 -6.89 6.83 6.57
C ALA A 233 -5.73 6.80 5.57
N MET A 234 -4.73 7.66 5.77
CA MET A 234 -3.54 7.75 4.91
C MET A 234 -2.23 7.86 5.68
N GLY A 235 -1.20 7.12 5.24
CA GLY A 235 0.18 7.18 5.76
C GLY A 235 1.13 8.05 4.94
N HIS A 236 2.40 7.65 4.87
CA HIS A 236 3.50 8.16 4.05
C HIS A 236 4.15 9.48 4.48
N SER A 237 3.36 10.50 4.83
CA SER A 237 3.92 11.84 5.08
C SER A 237 4.43 12.05 6.50
N HIS A 238 4.30 11.05 7.39
CA HIS A 238 4.72 11.13 8.79
C HIS A 238 4.04 12.26 9.58
N VAL A 239 2.82 12.63 9.17
CA VAL A 239 1.98 13.64 9.81
C VAL A 239 0.82 12.92 10.49
N ALA A 240 0.44 13.36 11.68
CA ALA A 240 -0.67 12.81 12.45
C ALA A 240 -1.80 13.83 12.48
N GLU A 241 -3.02 13.40 12.14
CA GLU A 241 -4.21 14.23 12.23
C GLU A 241 -5.45 13.35 12.33
N ALA A 242 -6.39 13.70 13.21
CA ALA A 242 -7.72 13.10 13.24
C ALA A 242 -8.75 14.23 13.11
N ALA A 243 -9.57 14.17 12.06
CA ALA A 243 -10.59 15.19 11.79
C ALA A 243 -11.96 14.54 11.57
N HIS A 244 -12.93 14.91 12.39
CA HIS A 244 -14.33 14.48 12.29
C HIS A 244 -15.15 15.58 11.63
N SER A 245 -15.92 15.25 10.60
CA SER A 245 -16.62 16.22 9.77
C SER A 245 -17.89 15.64 9.17
N TRP A 246 -18.90 16.48 9.00
CA TRP A 246 -20.03 16.18 8.12
C TRP A 246 -19.71 16.58 6.69
N LYS A 247 -20.04 15.71 5.72
CA LYS A 247 -19.95 15.96 4.28
C LYS A 247 -21.35 15.96 3.67
N GLY A 248 -21.54 16.70 2.59
CA GLY A 248 -22.86 16.87 1.96
C GLY A 248 -23.68 18.01 2.57
N ALA A 249 -24.94 18.13 2.12
CA ALA A 249 -25.87 19.17 2.54
C ALA A 249 -27.26 18.56 2.79
N ASP A 250 -28.04 19.21 3.65
CA ASP A 250 -29.40 18.83 4.00
C ASP A 250 -29.54 17.35 4.38
N SER A 251 -30.45 16.61 3.73
CA SER A 251 -30.68 15.19 3.99
C SER A 251 -29.58 14.25 3.49
N ASN A 252 -28.59 14.76 2.76
CA ASN A 252 -27.45 13.99 2.25
C ASN A 252 -26.19 14.17 3.10
N GLN A 253 -26.34 14.67 4.33
CA GLN A 253 -25.25 14.74 5.29
C GLN A 253 -24.73 13.34 5.61
N HIS A 254 -23.42 13.20 5.57
CA HIS A 254 -22.71 11.96 5.82
C HIS A 254 -21.62 12.23 6.85
N ASP A 255 -21.60 11.44 7.91
CA ASP A 255 -20.61 11.56 8.97
C ASP A 255 -19.30 10.89 8.53
N VAL A 256 -18.20 11.65 8.54
CA VAL A 256 -16.92 11.19 7.97
C VAL A 256 -15.75 11.57 8.86
N ILE A 257 -14.84 10.63 9.05
CA ILE A 257 -13.58 10.80 9.74
C ILE A 257 -12.42 10.74 8.73
N PHE A 258 -11.50 11.69 8.82
CA PHE A 258 -10.28 11.75 8.02
C PHE A 258 -9.06 11.63 8.93
N LEU A 259 -8.18 10.68 8.61
CA LEU A 259 -7.03 10.34 9.43
C LEU A 259 -5.72 10.44 8.63
N ARG A 260 -4.69 10.92 9.33
CA ARG A 260 -3.28 10.71 8.99
C ARG A 260 -2.62 9.96 10.15
N THR A 261 -1.88 8.90 9.84
CA THR A 261 -1.44 7.91 10.83
C THR A 261 -0.31 8.39 11.73
N GLY A 262 0.47 9.39 11.33
CA GLY A 262 1.74 9.73 11.98
C GLY A 262 2.85 8.76 11.58
N THR A 263 3.87 8.64 12.42
CA THR A 263 4.99 7.69 12.25
C THR A 263 5.65 7.42 13.59
N TYR A 264 6.30 6.27 13.73
CA TYR A 264 7.22 6.03 14.84
C TYR A 264 8.65 6.54 14.56
N LYS A 265 8.98 6.89 13.31
CA LYS A 265 10.25 7.50 12.90
C LYS A 265 10.24 9.02 13.14
N LEU A 266 10.28 9.39 14.42
CA LEU A 266 10.11 10.78 14.87
C LEU A 266 11.28 11.70 14.50
N SER A 267 12.47 11.14 14.39
CA SER A 267 13.66 11.83 13.90
C SER A 267 13.89 11.38 12.46
N ASP A 268 14.17 12.31 11.53
CA ASP A 268 14.62 11.91 10.19
C ASP A 268 15.58 12.99 9.67
N GLN A 269 16.82 12.60 9.37
CA GLN A 269 17.82 13.54 8.85
C GLN A 269 17.48 14.03 7.44
N TYR A 270 16.94 13.16 6.58
CA TYR A 270 16.51 13.51 5.24
C TYR A 270 15.36 14.53 5.30
N ALA A 271 14.31 14.27 6.08
CA ALA A 271 13.19 15.20 6.24
C ALA A 271 13.66 16.57 6.77
N ARG A 272 14.57 16.58 7.76
CA ARG A 272 15.21 17.80 8.26
C ARG A 272 16.00 18.53 7.18
N SER A 273 16.78 17.83 6.37
CA SER A 273 17.55 18.42 5.26
C SER A 273 16.67 19.06 4.19
N LYS A 274 15.42 18.60 4.07
CA LYS A 274 14.40 19.10 3.14
C LYS A 274 13.43 20.10 3.77
N GLN A 275 13.62 20.44 5.05
CA GLN A 275 12.73 21.32 5.82
C GLN A 275 11.28 20.81 5.87
N LEU A 276 11.08 19.50 5.79
CA LEU A 276 9.75 18.86 5.85
C LEU A 276 9.24 18.68 7.30
N GLY A 277 10.09 18.99 8.28
CA GLY A 277 9.77 18.85 9.71
C GLY A 277 10.27 17.54 10.31
N ARG A 278 9.74 17.21 11.48
CA ARG A 278 9.95 15.93 12.18
C ARG A 278 8.71 15.06 12.01
N GLY A 279 8.89 13.75 12.15
CA GLY A 279 7.75 12.83 12.25
C GLY A 279 6.87 13.20 13.43
N GLN A 280 5.56 13.10 13.25
CA GLN A 280 4.58 13.29 14.30
C GLN A 280 4.18 11.94 14.90
N PRO A 281 4.08 11.83 16.23
CA PRO A 281 3.70 10.58 16.89
C PRO A 281 2.40 10.00 16.34
N PRO A 282 2.29 8.67 16.21
CA PRO A 282 1.09 8.04 15.71
C PRO A 282 0.06 7.88 16.84
N GLY A 283 -1.15 7.49 16.49
CA GLY A 283 -2.23 7.31 17.48
C GLY A 283 -3.65 7.38 16.92
N ALA A 284 -3.80 7.72 15.64
CA ALA A 284 -5.08 7.88 14.97
C ALA A 284 -5.97 6.63 15.15
N THR A 285 -7.04 6.77 15.92
CA THR A 285 -7.92 5.66 16.31
C THR A 285 -9.37 6.06 16.15
N VAL A 286 -10.20 5.13 15.70
CA VAL A 286 -11.66 5.32 15.66
C VAL A 286 -12.35 4.24 16.48
N LEU A 287 -13.27 4.68 17.34
CA LEU A 287 -14.18 3.78 18.03
C LEU A 287 -15.47 3.65 17.24
N PHE A 288 -15.96 2.43 17.09
CA PHE A 288 -17.17 2.09 16.34
C PHE A 288 -18.19 1.46 17.29
N ASN A 289 -19.43 1.95 17.25
CA ASN A 289 -20.51 1.34 18.00
C ASN A 289 -20.99 0.06 17.29
N THR A 290 -21.37 -0.95 18.08
CA THR A 290 -21.74 -2.27 17.54
C THR A 290 -23.24 -2.46 17.30
N ALA A 291 -24.07 -1.46 17.61
CA ALA A 291 -25.54 -1.52 17.47
C ALA A 291 -26.10 -0.43 16.54
N GLU A 292 -25.45 0.73 16.46
CA GLU A 292 -25.82 1.85 15.60
C GLU A 292 -24.62 2.39 14.84
N ARG A 293 -24.84 3.02 13.69
CA ARG A 293 -23.76 3.61 12.87
C ARG A 293 -23.26 4.89 13.52
N LYS A 294 -22.33 4.75 14.46
CA LYS A 294 -21.76 5.85 15.25
C LYS A 294 -20.26 5.66 15.45
N MET A 295 -19.51 6.75 15.31
CA MET A 295 -18.05 6.73 15.37
C MET A 295 -17.50 7.84 16.28
N MET A 296 -16.32 7.61 16.84
CA MET A 296 -15.56 8.62 17.60
C MET A 296 -14.08 8.58 17.19
N ALA A 297 -13.54 9.71 16.74
CA ALA A 297 -12.14 9.81 16.32
C ALA A 297 -11.24 10.33 17.44
N PHE A 298 -10.03 9.77 17.53
CA PHE A 298 -8.97 10.15 18.45
C PHE A 298 -7.66 10.30 17.69
N ALA A 299 -6.86 11.30 18.06
CA ALA A 299 -5.50 11.45 17.53
C ALA A 299 -4.47 10.62 18.32
N ASP A 300 -4.84 10.15 19.51
CA ASP A 300 -4.00 9.38 20.44
C ASP A 300 -4.69 8.05 20.76
N VAL A 301 -3.94 6.95 20.68
CA VAL A 301 -4.46 5.59 20.86
C VAL A 301 -4.75 5.29 22.34
N GLU A 302 -4.03 5.92 23.27
CA GLU A 302 -4.21 5.71 24.70
C GLU A 302 -5.50 6.36 25.18
N ASP A 303 -5.79 7.58 24.71
CA ASP A 303 -7.06 8.26 24.95
C ASP A 303 -8.23 7.43 24.41
N ALA A 304 -8.08 6.88 23.20
CA ALA A 304 -9.10 6.02 22.59
C ALA A 304 -9.33 4.75 23.40
N ILE A 305 -8.27 4.08 23.88
CA ILE A 305 -8.35 2.88 24.71
C ILE A 305 -9.00 3.18 26.07
N MET A 306 -8.64 4.31 26.68
CA MET A 306 -9.27 4.76 27.93
C MET A 306 -10.79 4.91 27.76
N VAL A 307 -11.22 5.58 26.69
CA VAL A 307 -12.65 5.77 26.40
C VAL A 307 -13.32 4.44 26.03
N LEU A 308 -12.69 3.60 25.20
CA LEU A 308 -13.21 2.29 24.83
C LEU A 308 -13.48 1.41 26.06
N ASN A 309 -12.53 1.36 27.00
CA ASN A 309 -12.70 0.60 28.24
C ASN A 309 -13.87 1.13 29.06
N GLN A 310 -14.04 2.44 29.18
CA GLN A 310 -15.17 3.02 29.90
C GLN A 310 -16.52 2.71 29.22
N LEU A 311 -16.57 2.80 27.89
CA LEU A 311 -17.78 2.49 27.12
C LEU A 311 -18.16 1.02 27.21
N ASN A 312 -17.18 0.11 27.30
CA ASN A 312 -17.41 -1.33 27.39
C ASN A 312 -17.67 -1.83 28.82
N GLN A 313 -17.35 -1.05 29.85
CA GLN A 313 -17.69 -1.34 31.26
C GLN A 313 -19.09 -0.88 31.65
N SER A 314 -19.62 0.11 30.92
CA SER A 314 -20.95 0.63 31.16
C SER A 314 -21.93 -0.37 30.53
N GLU A 315 -22.50 -1.29 31.34
CA GLU A 315 -23.59 -2.15 30.86
C GLU A 315 -24.69 -1.27 30.21
N PRO A 316 -25.26 -1.67 29.06
CA PRO A 316 -26.36 -0.94 28.43
C PRO A 316 -27.61 -0.87 29.30
#